data_AF-A0A7D5PAJ7-F1
#
_entry.id   AF-A0A7D5PAJ7-F1
#
_cell.length_a   1.000
_cell.length_b   1.000
_cell.length_c   1.000
_cell.angle_alpha   90.00
_cell.angle_beta   90.00
_cell.angle_gamma   90.00
#
_symmetry.space_group_name_H-M   'P 1'
#
loop_
_entity.id
_entity.type
_entity.pdbx_description
1 polymer ?
#
loop_
_entity_poly.entity_id
_entity_poly.type
_entity_poly.pdbx_seq_one_letter_code
_entity_poly.pdbx_strand_id
1 'polypeptide(L)'
;MNGRPAAVLAVALLAVLSGCAGFSVSVGEETSTGPTAAAPDVANGTAATVVDVVDGDTIDVRYANGSTDTVRLLGVDTPEVYADNDPAEFEGVPDTAAGAACLESAGEDASAFAERWLAGERVTLVTDPAADRRDRYDRLLAYVHVNASGASGSAPTVANGTATNGTATAVNHTDFTYRLLATGHARVYDSTFQRSERYYAAEADAQADRRGLWRCRDPNATAAGGGSGTDGGSPVDTGGPVATSDPGLTVERVHADAAGNDHENLNDEYVVFGNDGDGRLELGGWTVGDEAGHTYTFPGGFALGPDETVTLRTGSGTNTADTLYWGSDSAVWNNGGDTVVVSRGGETVLRYAY
;
A
#
# COMPACT_ATOMS: atom_id res chain seq x y z
N MET A 1 -62.92 -39.06 -11.54
CA MET A 1 -61.59 -38.45 -11.75
C MET A 1 -61.18 -37.78 -10.46
N ASN A 2 -59.95 -38.08 -10.03
CA ASN A 2 -59.16 -37.50 -8.94
C ASN A 2 -59.66 -37.69 -7.51
N GLY A 3 -59.10 -38.74 -6.88
CA GLY A 3 -59.11 -38.92 -5.44
C GLY A 3 -57.91 -38.26 -4.76
N ARG A 4 -58.01 -38.15 -3.43
CA ARG A 4 -56.89 -38.16 -2.48
C ARG A 4 -57.41 -38.82 -1.19
N PRO A 5 -56.86 -39.95 -0.74
CA PRO A 5 -57.08 -40.39 0.64
C PRO A 5 -56.03 -39.78 1.56
N ALA A 6 -56.50 -39.29 2.70
CA ALA A 6 -55.71 -38.92 3.86
C ALA A 6 -55.08 -40.18 4.48
N ALA A 7 -53.79 -40.13 4.79
CA ALA A 7 -53.09 -41.18 5.52
C ALA A 7 -53.21 -40.93 7.02
N VAL A 8 -53.75 -41.94 7.73
CA VAL A 8 -53.91 -41.99 9.18
C VAL A 8 -52.61 -42.50 9.82
N LEU A 9 -52.30 -41.87 10.95
CA LEU A 9 -51.24 -42.13 11.91
C LEU A 9 -51.29 -43.57 12.47
N ALA A 10 -50.13 -44.23 12.60
CA ALA A 10 -49.95 -45.33 13.55
C ALA A 10 -48.57 -45.22 14.21
N VAL A 11 -48.58 -44.82 15.48
CA VAL A 11 -47.42 -44.87 16.38
C VAL A 11 -47.46 -46.21 17.10
N ALA A 12 -46.35 -46.95 17.06
CA ALA A 12 -46.09 -48.04 17.98
C ALA A 12 -44.64 -47.91 18.49
N LEU A 13 -44.53 -47.57 19.78
CA LEU A 13 -43.31 -47.61 20.58
C LEU A 13 -43.02 -49.05 21.00
N LEU A 14 -41.79 -49.54 20.86
CA LEU A 14 -41.21 -50.50 21.81
C LEU A 14 -39.68 -50.52 21.69
N ALA A 15 -39.01 -50.15 22.78
CA ALA A 15 -37.57 -50.32 23.02
C ALA A 15 -37.29 -51.81 23.37
N VAL A 16 -36.11 -52.40 23.19
CA VAL A 16 -34.91 -52.22 24.02
C VAL A 16 -33.79 -53.22 23.53
N LEU A 17 -32.53 -52.78 23.60
CA LEU A 17 -31.22 -53.50 23.71
C LEU A 17 -30.75 -54.47 22.61
N SER A 18 -29.57 -54.20 22.03
CA SER A 18 -28.28 -54.90 22.29
C SER A 18 -27.35 -54.93 21.06
N GLY A 19 -26.06 -54.63 21.25
CA GLY A 19 -24.99 -55.01 20.33
C GLY A 19 -24.01 -53.90 19.94
N CYS A 20 -22.99 -53.65 20.77
CA CYS A 20 -21.76 -53.03 20.30
C CYS A 20 -20.96 -54.04 19.46
N ALA A 21 -20.71 -53.74 18.20
CA ALA A 21 -19.48 -54.08 17.48
C ALA A 21 -19.49 -53.50 16.06
N GLY A 22 -18.48 -52.69 15.75
CA GLY A 22 -17.96 -52.55 14.38
C GLY A 22 -18.68 -51.56 13.47
N PHE A 23 -18.21 -50.32 13.43
CA PHE A 23 -17.47 -49.75 12.30
C PHE A 23 -17.27 -48.27 12.60
N SER A 24 -16.10 -47.91 13.13
CA SER A 24 -15.67 -46.51 13.06
C SER A 24 -15.28 -46.26 11.61
N VAL A 25 -16.18 -45.65 10.84
CA VAL A 25 -15.78 -44.98 9.59
C VAL A 25 -14.91 -43.81 10.05
N SER A 26 -13.59 -43.99 10.00
CA SER A 26 -12.70 -42.85 9.94
C SER A 26 -13.02 -42.17 8.62
N VAL A 27 -13.85 -41.13 8.66
CA VAL A 27 -13.76 -40.08 7.67
C VAL A 27 -12.34 -39.57 7.84
N GLY A 28 -11.45 -40.03 6.96
CA GLY A 28 -10.21 -39.32 6.74
C GLY A 28 -10.65 -37.95 6.28
N GLU A 29 -10.53 -36.97 7.17
CA GLU A 29 -10.29 -35.61 6.73
C GLU A 29 -9.16 -35.73 5.72
N GLU A 30 -9.48 -35.58 4.44
CA GLU A 30 -8.47 -35.29 3.45
C GLU A 30 -7.90 -33.94 3.86
N THR A 31 -6.85 -34.01 4.67
CA THR A 31 -5.88 -32.95 4.81
C THR A 31 -5.37 -32.70 3.40
N SER A 32 -6.01 -31.73 2.74
CA SER A 32 -5.49 -31.02 1.59
C SER A 32 -4.15 -30.43 2.00
N THR A 33 -3.11 -31.24 1.86
CA THR A 33 -1.71 -30.87 1.93
C THR A 33 -1.24 -30.72 0.49
N GLY A 34 -1.91 -29.82 -0.24
CA GLY A 34 -1.21 -29.14 -1.31
C GLY A 34 -0.15 -28.25 -0.64
N PRO A 35 1.11 -28.24 -1.11
CA PRO A 35 1.99 -27.16 -0.72
C PRO A 35 1.40 -25.90 -1.38
N THR A 36 0.68 -25.08 -0.61
CA THR A 36 0.65 -23.64 -0.88
C THR A 36 2.09 -23.20 -0.70
N ALA A 37 2.88 -23.31 -1.76
CA ALA A 37 4.24 -22.81 -1.75
C ALA A 37 4.15 -21.35 -1.34
N ALA A 38 4.91 -20.95 -0.32
CA ALA A 38 4.99 -19.56 0.09
C ALA A 38 5.39 -18.71 -1.13
N ALA A 39 4.93 -17.45 -1.16
CA ALA A 39 5.37 -16.50 -2.17
C ALA A 39 6.90 -16.46 -2.25
N PRO A 40 7.48 -16.24 -3.44
CA PRO A 40 8.91 -16.21 -3.61
C PRO A 40 9.53 -15.14 -2.70
N ASP A 41 10.58 -15.54 -1.99
CA ASP A 41 11.33 -14.69 -1.08
C ASP A 41 12.19 -13.69 -1.88
N VAL A 42 12.26 -12.45 -1.39
CA VAL A 42 13.13 -11.38 -1.91
C VAL A 42 14.58 -11.83 -1.98
N ALA A 43 15.02 -12.70 -1.06
CA ALA A 43 16.36 -13.30 -1.07
C ALA A 43 16.71 -14.06 -2.37
N ASN A 44 15.69 -14.53 -3.13
CA ASN A 44 15.87 -15.21 -4.41
C ASN A 44 15.61 -14.29 -5.62
N GLY A 45 15.34 -13.00 -5.38
CA GLY A 45 15.10 -12.02 -6.41
C GLY A 45 16.36 -11.60 -7.17
N THR A 46 16.16 -10.96 -8.31
CA THR A 46 17.23 -10.42 -9.15
C THR A 46 17.38 -8.93 -8.91
N ALA A 47 18.57 -8.50 -8.46
CA ALA A 47 18.86 -7.09 -8.27
C ALA A 47 18.96 -6.35 -9.61
N ALA A 48 18.34 -5.18 -9.70
CA ALA A 48 18.43 -4.28 -10.84
C ALA A 48 18.41 -2.81 -10.38
N THR A 49 18.69 -1.90 -11.30
CA THR A 49 18.49 -0.46 -11.10
C THR A 49 17.41 0.00 -12.05
N VAL A 50 16.42 0.72 -11.54
CA VAL A 50 15.38 1.34 -12.37
C VAL A 50 16.01 2.50 -13.13
N VAL A 51 15.86 2.48 -14.45
CA VAL A 51 16.41 3.51 -15.35
C VAL A 51 15.34 4.41 -15.94
N ASP A 52 14.09 3.93 -15.98
CA ASP A 52 12.93 4.71 -16.38
C ASP A 52 11.67 4.17 -15.70
N VAL A 53 10.72 5.06 -15.41
CA VAL A 53 9.38 4.69 -14.97
C VAL A 53 8.44 5.05 -16.12
N VAL A 54 7.85 4.03 -16.73
CA VAL A 54 7.01 4.22 -17.92
C VAL A 54 5.64 4.76 -17.49
N ASP A 55 5.04 4.10 -16.51
CA ASP A 55 3.79 4.47 -15.85
C ASP A 55 3.76 3.86 -14.42
N GLY A 56 2.59 3.89 -13.77
CA GLY A 56 2.43 3.44 -12.38
C GLY A 56 2.70 1.96 -12.13
N ASP A 57 2.66 1.09 -13.14
CA ASP A 57 2.88 -0.35 -13.02
C ASP A 57 3.90 -0.93 -14.01
N THR A 58 4.58 -0.08 -14.77
CA THR A 58 5.59 -0.48 -15.76
C THR A 58 6.86 0.33 -15.59
N ILE A 59 8.00 -0.36 -15.49
CA ILE A 59 9.33 0.24 -15.33
C ILE A 59 10.34 -0.37 -16.29
N ASP A 60 11.34 0.41 -16.70
CA ASP A 60 12.54 -0.12 -17.34
C ASP A 60 13.68 -0.24 -16.34
N VAL A 61 14.37 -1.37 -16.39
CA VAL A 61 15.46 -1.70 -15.47
C VAL A 61 16.75 -1.99 -16.22
N ARG A 62 17.87 -1.82 -15.53
CA ARG A 62 19.20 -2.25 -15.97
C ARG A 62 19.82 -3.18 -14.93
N TYR A 63 20.25 -4.36 -15.38
CA TYR A 63 20.94 -5.34 -14.55
C TYR A 63 22.44 -5.03 -14.44
N ALA A 64 23.13 -5.69 -13.50
CA ALA A 64 24.57 -5.51 -13.26
C ALA A 64 25.46 -5.85 -14.48
N ASN A 65 25.00 -6.74 -15.37
CA ASN A 65 25.69 -7.09 -16.62
C ASN A 65 25.49 -6.05 -17.74
N GLY A 66 24.70 -4.99 -17.49
CA GLY A 66 24.40 -3.93 -18.45
C GLY A 66 23.20 -4.18 -19.38
N SER A 67 22.59 -5.38 -19.36
CA SER A 67 21.36 -5.60 -20.13
C SER A 67 20.16 -4.89 -19.48
N THR A 68 19.16 -4.55 -20.30
CA THR A 68 17.92 -3.92 -19.86
C THR A 68 16.73 -4.85 -20.03
N ASP A 69 15.65 -4.58 -19.30
CA ASP A 69 14.35 -5.25 -19.41
C ASP A 69 13.25 -4.23 -19.13
N THR A 70 12.08 -4.43 -19.75
CA THR A 70 10.84 -3.75 -19.34
C THR A 70 10.09 -4.69 -18.42
N VAL A 71 9.70 -4.19 -17.25
CA VAL A 71 9.04 -4.96 -16.18
C VAL A 71 7.62 -4.43 -16.00
N ARG A 72 6.64 -5.32 -16.12
CA ARG A 72 5.25 -5.07 -15.69
C ARG A 72 5.09 -5.65 -14.29
N LEU A 73 4.66 -4.81 -13.36
CA LEU A 73 4.48 -5.20 -11.96
C LEU A 73 3.38 -6.26 -11.88
N LEU A 74 3.75 -7.43 -11.34
CA LEU A 74 2.88 -8.59 -11.34
C LEU A 74 1.69 -8.40 -10.39
N GLY A 75 0.48 -8.59 -10.91
CA GLY A 75 -0.76 -8.62 -10.14
C GLY A 75 -1.40 -7.25 -9.88
N VAL A 76 -0.82 -6.16 -10.39
CA VAL A 76 -1.36 -4.80 -10.23
C VAL A 76 -1.58 -4.11 -11.58
N ASP A 77 -2.61 -3.27 -11.62
CA ASP A 77 -3.01 -2.51 -12.79
C ASP A 77 -3.36 -1.08 -12.38
N THR A 78 -2.61 -0.10 -12.87
CA THR A 78 -2.85 1.32 -12.62
C THR A 78 -3.71 1.93 -13.73
N PRO A 79 -4.48 3.00 -13.46
CA PRO A 79 -5.10 3.75 -14.54
C PRO A 79 -4.05 4.24 -15.54
N GLU A 80 -4.36 4.12 -16.83
CA GLU A 80 -3.45 4.40 -17.93
C GLU A 80 -3.26 5.92 -18.11
N VAL A 81 -2.02 6.36 -18.38
CA VAL A 81 -1.68 7.78 -18.62
C VAL A 81 -1.46 8.12 -20.10
N TYR A 82 -1.28 7.12 -20.96
CA TYR A 82 -1.07 7.30 -22.40
C TYR A 82 -2.17 6.67 -23.25
N ALA A 83 -3.25 6.20 -22.63
CA ALA A 83 -4.41 5.59 -23.27
C ALA A 83 -5.70 5.98 -22.54
N ASP A 84 -6.84 5.84 -23.24
CA ASP A 84 -8.14 6.05 -22.63
C ASP A 84 -8.41 4.97 -21.58
N ASN A 85 -8.80 5.39 -20.38
CA ASN A 85 -9.23 4.49 -19.31
C ASN A 85 -10.66 3.99 -19.57
N ASP A 86 -10.91 2.69 -19.37
CA ASP A 86 -12.26 2.11 -19.30
C ASP A 86 -12.73 2.08 -17.84
N PRO A 87 -13.69 2.93 -17.42
CA PRO A 87 -14.18 2.92 -16.04
C PRO A 87 -14.72 1.57 -15.57
N ALA A 88 -15.22 0.73 -16.49
CA ALA A 88 -15.77 -0.59 -16.14
C ALA A 88 -14.69 -1.56 -15.60
N GLU A 89 -13.41 -1.28 -15.86
CA GLU A 89 -12.29 -2.05 -15.31
C GLU A 89 -12.08 -1.75 -13.81
N PHE A 90 -12.47 -0.58 -13.33
CA PHE A 90 -12.26 -0.16 -11.95
C PHE A 90 -13.55 -0.30 -11.14
N GLU A 91 -13.58 -1.26 -10.20
CA GLU A 91 -14.81 -1.61 -9.48
C GLU A 91 -15.47 -0.39 -8.84
N GLY A 92 -16.75 -0.16 -9.18
CA GLY A 92 -17.57 0.91 -8.61
C GLY A 92 -17.35 2.29 -9.22
N VAL A 93 -16.39 2.46 -10.15
CA VAL A 93 -16.24 3.70 -10.92
C VAL A 93 -17.37 3.77 -11.97
N PRO A 94 -18.12 4.87 -12.06
CA PRO A 94 -19.23 4.96 -13.00
C PRO A 94 -18.72 5.16 -14.44
N ASP A 95 -19.24 4.35 -15.38
CA ASP A 95 -19.01 4.48 -16.82
C ASP A 95 -19.63 5.77 -17.38
N THR A 96 -18.90 6.87 -17.16
CA THR A 96 -19.27 8.25 -17.45
C THR A 96 -18.01 9.05 -17.74
N ALA A 97 -18.16 10.18 -18.45
CA ALA A 97 -17.04 11.08 -18.70
C ALA A 97 -16.35 11.58 -17.41
N ALA A 98 -17.12 11.76 -16.33
CA ALA A 98 -16.56 12.15 -15.02
C ALA A 98 -15.73 11.03 -14.38
N GLY A 99 -16.18 9.77 -14.49
CA GLY A 99 -15.41 8.61 -14.04
C GLY A 99 -14.11 8.45 -14.81
N ALA A 100 -14.16 8.55 -16.15
CA ALA A 100 -12.99 8.48 -17.01
C ALA A 100 -11.97 9.60 -16.72
N ALA A 101 -12.43 10.85 -16.59
CA ALA A 101 -11.55 11.98 -16.25
C ALA A 101 -10.94 11.85 -14.84
N CYS A 102 -11.67 11.27 -13.88
CA CYS A 102 -11.10 10.98 -12.57
C CYS A 102 -9.99 9.93 -12.65
N LEU A 103 -10.17 8.89 -13.46
CA LEU A 103 -9.16 7.86 -13.67
C LEU A 103 -7.91 8.39 -14.39
N GLU A 104 -8.04 9.33 -15.32
CA GLU A 104 -6.89 10.02 -15.94
C GLU A 104 -6.01 10.69 -14.87
N SER A 105 -6.62 11.47 -13.96
CA SER A 105 -5.90 12.08 -12.83
C SER A 105 -5.30 11.02 -11.89
N ALA A 106 -6.04 9.94 -11.61
CA ALA A 106 -5.55 8.87 -10.75
C ALA A 106 -4.38 8.09 -11.37
N GLY A 107 -4.31 8.00 -12.71
CA GLY A 107 -3.20 7.42 -13.45
C GLY A 107 -1.94 8.28 -13.38
N GLU A 108 -2.09 9.61 -13.49
CA GLU A 108 -0.99 10.56 -13.28
C GLU A 108 -0.45 10.44 -11.85
N ASP A 109 -1.33 10.35 -10.86
CA ASP A 109 -0.96 10.16 -9.45
C ASP A 109 -0.21 8.84 -9.23
N ALA A 110 -0.67 7.73 -9.84
CA ALA A 110 -0.02 6.42 -9.76
C ALA A 110 1.35 6.40 -10.45
N SER A 111 1.49 7.08 -11.59
CA SER A 111 2.77 7.18 -12.31
C SER A 111 3.78 8.01 -11.52
N ALA A 112 3.35 9.15 -10.98
CA ALA A 112 4.17 9.92 -10.07
C ALA A 112 4.51 9.12 -8.79
N PHE A 113 3.60 8.25 -8.33
CA PHE A 113 3.84 7.35 -7.20
C PHE A 113 5.01 6.40 -7.48
N ALA A 114 5.01 5.77 -8.64
CA ALA A 114 6.11 4.92 -9.08
C ALA A 114 7.41 5.71 -9.28
N GLU A 115 7.37 6.89 -9.89
CA GLU A 115 8.57 7.71 -10.13
C GLU A 115 9.35 8.03 -8.85
N ARG A 116 8.70 8.51 -7.78
CA ARG A 116 9.41 8.91 -6.56
C ARG A 116 9.99 7.75 -5.78
N TRP A 117 9.35 6.58 -5.83
CA TRP A 117 9.87 5.38 -5.18
C TRP A 117 10.97 4.70 -5.97
N LEU A 118 10.83 4.67 -7.30
CA LEU A 118 11.58 3.75 -8.14
C LEU A 118 12.66 4.46 -8.96
N ALA A 119 12.49 5.72 -9.36
CA ALA A 119 13.40 6.35 -10.31
C ALA A 119 14.86 6.37 -9.79
N GLY A 120 15.74 5.68 -10.50
CA GLY A 120 17.16 5.55 -10.15
C GLY A 120 17.46 4.60 -8.98
N GLU A 121 16.44 4.04 -8.34
CA GLU A 121 16.60 3.21 -7.14
C GLU A 121 17.08 1.79 -7.48
N ARG A 122 17.75 1.16 -6.52
CA ARG A 122 18.09 -0.27 -6.60
C ARG A 122 16.92 -1.08 -6.10
N VAL A 123 16.40 -1.93 -6.98
CA VAL A 123 15.27 -2.80 -6.68
C VAL A 123 15.68 -4.26 -6.73
N THR A 124 14.88 -5.09 -6.08
CA THR A 124 14.93 -6.54 -6.19
C THR A 124 13.68 -7.03 -6.90
N LEU A 125 13.86 -7.63 -8.07
CA LEU A 125 12.78 -8.17 -8.91
C LEU A 125 12.53 -9.63 -8.54
N VAL A 126 11.32 -9.95 -8.10
CA VAL A 126 10.95 -11.28 -7.66
C VAL A 126 9.91 -11.87 -8.61
N THR A 127 10.31 -12.85 -9.42
CA THR A 127 9.39 -13.55 -10.33
C THR A 127 8.61 -14.63 -9.58
N ASP A 128 7.35 -14.83 -9.96
CA ASP A 128 6.48 -15.84 -9.35
C ASP A 128 6.42 -17.12 -10.20
N PRO A 129 6.74 -18.30 -9.65
CA PRO A 129 6.66 -19.57 -10.38
C PRO A 129 5.23 -20.02 -10.72
N ALA A 130 4.19 -19.46 -10.08
CA ALA A 130 2.79 -19.70 -10.40
C ALA A 130 2.26 -18.78 -11.51
N ALA A 131 3.00 -17.71 -11.85
CA ALA A 131 2.68 -16.80 -12.95
C ALA A 131 3.53 -17.12 -14.19
N ASP A 132 3.09 -16.64 -15.34
CA ASP A 132 3.96 -16.58 -16.51
C ASP A 132 5.16 -15.67 -16.22
N ARG A 133 6.34 -16.03 -16.74
CA ARG A 133 7.53 -15.20 -16.55
C ARG A 133 7.45 -13.89 -17.33
N ARG A 134 6.77 -13.89 -18.47
CA ARG A 134 6.60 -12.73 -19.35
C ARG A 134 5.17 -12.66 -19.86
N ASP A 135 4.71 -11.46 -20.12
CA ASP A 135 3.40 -11.24 -20.73
C ASP A 135 3.44 -11.38 -22.26
N ARG A 136 2.27 -11.17 -22.90
CA ARG A 136 2.12 -11.22 -24.37
C ARG A 136 2.93 -10.16 -25.14
N TYR A 137 3.44 -9.14 -24.46
CA TYR A 137 4.27 -8.07 -25.02
C TYR A 137 5.76 -8.28 -24.73
N ASP A 138 6.14 -9.45 -24.20
CA ASP A 138 7.50 -9.81 -23.81
C ASP A 138 8.06 -8.97 -22.64
N ARG A 139 7.20 -8.33 -21.83
CA ARG A 139 7.60 -7.66 -20.58
C ARG A 139 7.82 -8.69 -19.47
N LEU A 140 8.83 -8.50 -18.64
CA LEU A 140 9.06 -9.34 -17.45
C LEU A 140 7.94 -9.12 -16.43
N LEU A 141 7.37 -10.21 -15.91
CA LEU A 141 6.40 -10.15 -14.81
C LEU A 141 7.12 -10.41 -13.48
N ALA A 142 7.11 -9.41 -12.59
CA ALA A 142 7.76 -9.52 -11.29
C ALA A 142 7.11 -8.63 -10.23
N TYR A 143 7.22 -9.04 -8.97
CA TYR A 143 7.07 -8.14 -7.83
C TYR A 143 8.33 -7.27 -7.72
N VAL A 144 8.15 -5.99 -7.41
CA VAL A 144 9.22 -5.03 -7.26
C VAL A 144 9.37 -4.69 -5.78
N HIS A 145 10.56 -4.99 -5.24
CA HIS A 145 10.92 -4.60 -3.89
C HIS A 145 11.96 -3.49 -3.92
N VAL A 146 11.70 -2.40 -3.21
CA VAL A 146 12.65 -1.30 -3.04
C VAL A 146 13.54 -1.63 -1.85
N ASN A 147 14.86 -1.55 -2.05
CA ASN A 147 15.78 -1.68 -0.94
C ASN A 147 15.71 -0.38 -0.12
N ALA A 148 15.56 -0.46 1.20
CA ALA A 148 15.54 0.73 2.05
C ALA A 148 16.73 1.62 1.70
N SER A 149 16.44 2.81 1.21
CA SER A 149 17.44 3.75 0.76
C SER A 149 18.18 4.27 1.99
N GLY A 150 19.36 3.69 2.25
CA GLY A 150 20.33 4.31 3.14
C GLY A 150 20.74 5.63 2.52
N ALA A 151 20.06 6.71 2.93
CA ALA A 151 20.31 8.12 2.60
C ALA A 151 20.65 8.42 1.13
N SER A 152 19.75 9.14 0.45
CA SER A 152 20.13 9.93 -0.73
C SER A 152 21.34 10.82 -0.38
N GLY A 153 22.51 10.48 -0.93
CA GLY A 153 23.74 11.25 -0.71
C GLY A 153 25.03 10.43 -0.82
N SER A 154 25.50 10.21 -2.05
CA SER A 154 26.85 9.72 -2.38
C SER A 154 27.14 8.25 -2.05
N ALA A 155 27.22 7.42 -3.09
CA ALA A 155 27.86 6.12 -3.02
C ALA A 155 29.27 6.25 -2.40
N PRO A 156 29.65 5.49 -1.36
CA PRO A 156 31.03 5.44 -0.92
C PRO A 156 31.83 4.77 -2.04
N THR A 157 32.80 5.49 -2.57
CA THR A 157 33.85 4.90 -3.41
C THR A 157 34.64 3.93 -2.52
N VAL A 158 34.36 2.63 -2.59
CA VAL A 158 35.19 1.63 -1.90
C VAL A 158 36.44 1.41 -2.75
N ALA A 159 37.47 2.19 -2.45
CA ALA A 159 38.82 1.93 -2.90
C ALA A 159 39.34 0.64 -2.25
N ASN A 160 39.54 -0.39 -3.07
CA ASN A 160 40.54 -1.46 -2.95
C ASN A 160 41.04 -1.80 -1.52
N GLY A 161 40.48 -2.82 -0.88
CA GLY A 161 41.04 -3.38 0.36
C GLY A 161 40.18 -4.46 1.04
N THR A 162 40.57 -5.73 0.86
CA THR A 162 40.31 -6.90 1.72
C THR A 162 38.93 -7.04 2.38
N ALA A 163 38.09 -7.89 1.80
CA ALA A 163 36.85 -8.37 2.41
C ALA A 163 37.14 -9.21 3.67
N THR A 164 36.73 -8.70 4.84
CA THR A 164 36.43 -9.53 6.01
C THR A 164 34.97 -9.95 5.95
N ASN A 165 34.68 -11.23 6.21
CA ASN A 165 33.34 -11.80 6.37
C ASN A 165 32.47 -10.93 7.31
N GLY A 166 31.69 -10.02 6.73
CA GLY A 166 30.61 -9.33 7.42
C GLY A 166 29.35 -10.17 7.27
N THR A 167 28.75 -10.55 8.40
CA THR A 167 27.35 -10.96 8.48
C THR A 167 26.50 -9.98 7.66
N ALA A 168 25.79 -10.49 6.65
CA ALA A 168 24.90 -9.70 5.83
C ALA A 168 23.93 -8.93 6.74
N THR A 169 24.05 -7.62 6.76
CA THR A 169 22.99 -6.73 7.24
C THR A 169 21.74 -7.12 6.45
N ALA A 170 20.65 -7.47 7.12
CA ALA A 170 19.37 -7.65 6.45
C ALA A 170 19.08 -6.34 5.70
N VAL A 171 19.09 -6.39 4.37
CA VAL A 171 18.64 -5.27 3.57
C VAL A 171 17.13 -5.26 3.75
N ASN A 172 16.61 -4.20 4.35
CA ASN A 172 15.19 -4.03 4.53
C ASN A 172 14.55 -3.78 3.15
N HIS A 173 13.45 -4.46 2.83
CA HIS A 173 12.88 -4.45 1.48
C HIS A 173 11.38 -4.10 1.51
N THR A 174 11.00 -2.91 1.06
CA THR A 174 9.57 -2.57 0.90
C THR A 174 8.99 -3.24 -0.34
N ASP A 175 7.86 -3.95 -0.21
CA ASP A 175 7.08 -4.47 -1.34
C ASP A 175 6.33 -3.32 -2.02
N PHE A 176 6.96 -2.67 -2.99
CA PHE A 176 6.38 -1.55 -3.72
C PHE A 176 5.13 -1.99 -4.50
N THR A 177 5.14 -3.20 -5.06
CA THR A 177 3.99 -3.73 -5.79
C THR A 177 2.76 -3.88 -4.87
N TYR A 178 2.92 -4.40 -3.66
CA TYR A 178 1.86 -4.40 -2.65
C TYR A 178 1.43 -2.98 -2.26
N ARG A 179 2.39 -2.06 -2.16
CA ARG A 179 2.14 -0.69 -1.72
C ARG A 179 1.25 0.09 -2.69
N LEU A 180 1.35 -0.14 -4.00
CA LEU A 180 0.41 0.44 -4.98
C LEU A 180 -1.04 0.11 -4.63
N LEU A 181 -1.33 -1.12 -4.20
CA LEU A 181 -2.67 -1.55 -3.80
C LEU A 181 -3.07 -0.94 -2.46
N ALA A 182 -2.19 -1.06 -1.45
CA ALA A 182 -2.46 -0.58 -0.10
C ALA A 182 -2.70 0.94 -0.07
N THR A 183 -2.09 1.71 -0.97
CA THR A 183 -2.26 3.16 -1.06
C THR A 183 -3.36 3.58 -2.05
N GLY A 184 -3.97 2.64 -2.78
CA GLY A 184 -5.07 2.89 -3.71
C GLY A 184 -4.64 3.46 -5.07
N HIS A 185 -3.41 3.20 -5.52
CA HIS A 185 -2.91 3.61 -6.84
C HIS A 185 -3.14 2.56 -7.93
N ALA A 186 -3.39 1.31 -7.55
CA ALA A 186 -3.69 0.23 -8.48
C ALA A 186 -4.89 -0.61 -8.04
N ARG A 187 -5.52 -1.29 -8.99
CA ARG A 187 -6.41 -2.43 -8.76
C ARG A 187 -5.63 -3.74 -8.90
N VAL A 188 -6.20 -4.85 -8.42
CA VAL A 188 -5.68 -6.19 -8.73
C VAL A 188 -6.28 -6.66 -10.05
N TYR A 189 -5.44 -7.17 -10.96
CA TYR A 189 -5.94 -7.83 -12.18
C TYR A 189 -6.03 -9.35 -12.01
N ASP A 190 -7.03 -9.95 -12.68
CA ASP A 190 -7.29 -11.38 -12.58
C ASP A 190 -6.17 -12.20 -13.27
N SER A 191 -5.34 -12.86 -12.46
CA SER A 191 -4.29 -13.77 -12.92
C SER A 191 -3.87 -14.73 -11.80
N THR A 192 -3.14 -15.79 -12.16
CA THR A 192 -2.61 -16.74 -11.17
C THR A 192 -1.25 -16.27 -10.66
N PHE A 193 -1.16 -15.97 -9.35
CA PHE A 193 0.08 -15.63 -8.66
C PHE A 193 -0.05 -15.89 -7.15
N GLN A 194 1.07 -16.17 -6.48
CA GLN A 194 1.09 -16.64 -5.09
C GLN A 194 0.72 -15.56 -4.05
N ARG A 195 0.82 -14.27 -4.39
CA ARG A 195 0.47 -13.15 -3.47
C ARG A 195 -0.98 -12.66 -3.60
N SER A 196 -1.80 -13.30 -4.43
CA SER A 196 -3.16 -12.85 -4.79
C SER A 196 -4.07 -12.56 -3.60
N GLU A 197 -4.14 -13.44 -2.60
CA GLU A 197 -4.96 -13.21 -1.40
C GLU A 197 -4.59 -11.92 -0.66
N ARG A 198 -3.29 -11.66 -0.47
CA ARG A 198 -2.80 -10.43 0.18
C ARG A 198 -3.11 -9.18 -0.66
N TYR A 199 -3.02 -9.30 -1.97
CA TYR A 199 -3.24 -8.18 -2.89
C TYR A 199 -4.72 -7.79 -2.91
N TYR A 200 -5.63 -8.76 -3.02
CA TYR A 200 -7.06 -8.50 -2.94
C TYR A 200 -7.50 -7.93 -1.58
N ALA A 201 -6.86 -8.36 -0.48
CA ALA A 201 -7.13 -7.78 0.84
C ALA A 201 -6.75 -6.29 0.92
N ALA A 202 -5.54 -5.93 0.44
CA ALA A 202 -5.10 -4.53 0.43
C ALA A 202 -5.94 -3.65 -0.49
N GLU A 203 -6.33 -4.16 -1.65
CA GLU A 203 -7.26 -3.48 -2.54
C GLU A 203 -8.62 -3.25 -1.85
N ALA A 204 -9.18 -4.28 -1.21
CA ALA A 204 -10.48 -4.16 -0.52
C ALA A 204 -10.45 -3.10 0.59
N ASP A 205 -9.34 -3.00 1.34
CA ASP A 205 -9.15 -1.95 2.35
C ASP A 205 -9.07 -0.56 1.70
N ALA A 206 -8.27 -0.40 0.64
CA ALA A 206 -8.15 0.87 -0.08
C ALA A 206 -9.48 1.31 -0.71
N GLN A 207 -10.27 0.35 -1.20
CA GLN A 207 -11.62 0.54 -1.71
C GLN A 207 -12.60 1.01 -0.63
N ALA A 208 -12.58 0.38 0.55
CA ALA A 208 -13.45 0.73 1.67
C ALA A 208 -13.22 2.16 2.15
N ASP A 209 -11.96 2.59 2.16
CA ASP A 209 -11.53 3.90 2.64
C ASP A 209 -11.51 5.00 1.57
N ARG A 210 -11.82 4.65 0.31
CA ARG A 210 -11.73 5.58 -0.85
C ARG A 210 -10.34 6.22 -0.96
N ARG A 211 -9.28 5.41 -0.86
CA ARG A 211 -7.89 5.86 -1.07
C ARG A 211 -7.58 5.96 -2.57
N GLY A 212 -6.79 6.96 -2.97
CA GLY A 212 -6.33 7.14 -4.36
C GLY A 212 -7.46 7.02 -5.40
N LEU A 213 -7.27 6.14 -6.38
CA LEU A 213 -8.20 5.88 -7.47
C LEU A 213 -9.61 5.52 -6.99
N TRP A 214 -9.76 4.96 -5.78
CA TRP A 214 -11.07 4.55 -5.26
C TRP A 214 -11.97 5.73 -4.89
N ARG A 215 -11.45 6.97 -4.91
CA ARG A 215 -12.26 8.20 -4.90
C ARG A 215 -13.12 8.35 -6.16
N CYS A 216 -12.66 7.79 -7.29
CA CYS A 216 -13.38 7.81 -8.56
C CYS A 216 -14.68 7.01 -8.55
N ARG A 217 -15.00 6.27 -7.47
CA ARG A 217 -16.34 5.69 -7.23
C ARG A 217 -17.42 6.75 -7.05
N ASP A 218 -17.02 7.98 -6.72
CA ASP A 218 -17.93 9.13 -6.62
C ASP A 218 -17.27 10.36 -7.27
N PRO A 219 -17.11 10.38 -8.61
CA PRO A 219 -16.34 11.41 -9.30
C PRO A 219 -17.07 12.76 -9.33
N ASN A 220 -18.36 12.77 -8.98
CA ASN A 220 -19.19 13.96 -8.85
C ASN A 220 -19.49 14.32 -7.40
N ALA A 221 -18.95 13.60 -6.42
CA ALA A 221 -18.82 14.16 -5.09
C ALA A 221 -18.00 15.42 -5.26
N THR A 222 -18.69 16.57 -5.36
CA THR A 222 -18.10 17.86 -5.09
C THR A 222 -17.22 17.64 -3.89
N ALA A 223 -15.91 17.94 -4.01
CA ALA A 223 -15.04 18.06 -2.86
C ALA A 223 -15.89 18.69 -1.77
N ALA A 224 -16.25 17.90 -0.75
CA ALA A 224 -17.18 18.36 0.27
C ALA A 224 -16.47 19.35 1.21
N GLY A 225 -15.45 20.06 0.71
CA GLY A 225 -15.26 21.50 0.79
C GLY A 225 -14.52 21.92 -0.49
N GLY A 226 -15.09 22.77 -1.33
CA GLY A 226 -14.47 23.09 -2.62
C GLY A 226 -15.28 24.07 -3.46
N GLY A 227 -15.35 25.32 -2.98
CA GLY A 227 -15.84 26.43 -3.78
C GLY A 227 -14.94 26.66 -4.99
N SER A 228 -15.56 26.96 -6.12
CA SER A 228 -14.92 27.37 -7.37
C SER A 228 -13.89 28.47 -7.14
N GLY A 229 -12.62 28.11 -7.29
CA GLY A 229 -11.47 29.00 -7.38
C GLY A 229 -10.50 28.40 -8.38
N THR A 230 -10.34 29.07 -9.52
CA THR A 230 -9.29 28.80 -10.49
C THR A 230 -7.93 29.20 -9.93
N ASP A 231 -6.92 28.37 -10.23
CA ASP A 231 -5.48 28.53 -10.02
C ASP A 231 -4.91 28.08 -8.66
N GLY A 232 -4.17 26.96 -8.71
CA GLY A 232 -3.06 26.63 -7.81
C GLY A 232 -3.34 25.54 -6.78
N GLY A 233 -3.07 24.29 -7.15
CA GLY A 233 -2.92 23.18 -6.19
C GLY A 233 -4.15 22.29 -6.02
N SER A 234 -4.49 21.51 -7.05
CA SER A 234 -5.12 20.20 -6.81
C SER A 234 -4.21 19.42 -5.85
N PRO A 235 -4.75 18.58 -4.93
CA PRO A 235 -3.93 17.94 -3.90
C PRO A 235 -2.89 17.08 -4.59
N VAL A 236 -1.65 17.55 -4.60
CA VAL A 236 -0.52 16.78 -5.11
C VAL A 236 -0.34 15.63 -4.14
N ASP A 237 -0.86 14.47 -4.50
CA ASP A 237 -0.51 13.24 -3.85
C ASP A 237 1.01 13.03 -4.07
N THR A 238 1.78 13.24 -3.00
CA THR A 238 3.26 13.22 -3.02
C THR A 238 3.86 11.86 -3.29
N GLY A 239 3.06 10.86 -3.66
CA GLY A 239 3.36 9.48 -4.04
C GLY A 239 4.79 8.98 -3.87
N GLY A 240 5.16 8.91 -2.63
CA GLY A 240 6.28 8.18 -2.12
C GLY A 240 6.73 8.79 -0.82
N PRO A 241 7.50 8.05 -0.02
CA PRO A 241 8.00 8.55 1.23
C PRO A 241 8.94 9.68 0.87
N VAL A 242 8.48 10.88 1.16
CA VAL A 242 9.25 12.10 0.97
C VAL A 242 10.43 12.16 1.96
N ALA A 243 10.40 11.33 3.00
CA ALA A 243 11.55 11.00 3.83
C ALA A 243 11.44 9.59 4.45
N THR A 244 12.59 8.96 4.68
CA THR A 244 12.74 7.67 5.38
C THR A 244 13.84 7.80 6.43
N SER A 245 13.75 7.05 7.52
CA SER A 245 14.74 7.00 8.60
C SER A 245 15.30 5.59 8.83
N ASP A 246 16.42 5.48 9.54
CA ASP A 246 17.11 4.22 9.85
C ASP A 246 16.27 3.12 10.58
N PRO A 247 15.15 3.40 11.29
CA PRO A 247 14.23 2.34 11.75
C PRO A 247 13.10 1.97 10.75
N GLY A 248 13.09 2.53 9.53
CA GLY A 248 12.04 2.31 8.54
C GLY A 248 10.81 3.22 8.69
N LEU A 249 10.83 4.20 9.61
CA LEU A 249 9.78 5.21 9.67
C LEU A 249 9.89 6.10 8.43
N THR A 250 8.77 6.28 7.75
CA THR A 250 8.64 7.15 6.58
C THR A 250 7.66 8.29 6.85
N VAL A 251 7.86 9.41 6.17
CA VAL A 251 6.82 10.42 5.91
C VAL A 251 6.36 10.19 4.47
N GLU A 252 5.15 9.69 4.29
CA GLU A 252 4.56 9.35 2.99
C GLU A 252 3.94 10.59 2.31
N ARG A 253 3.36 11.48 3.12
CA ARG A 253 2.67 12.67 2.62
C ARG A 253 2.60 13.75 3.67
N VAL A 254 2.73 15.00 3.26
CA VAL A 254 2.34 16.16 4.05
C VAL A 254 1.30 16.93 3.26
N HIS A 255 0.13 17.13 3.85
CA HIS A 255 -0.94 17.95 3.29
C HIS A 255 -1.12 19.14 4.22
N ALA A 256 -0.41 20.23 3.91
CA ALA A 256 -0.45 21.46 4.70
C ALA A 256 -1.66 22.33 4.32
N ASP A 257 -1.94 22.45 3.02
CA ASP A 257 -2.97 23.32 2.48
C ASP A 257 -4.37 22.68 2.60
N ALA A 258 -5.10 23.02 3.65
CA ALA A 258 -6.46 22.53 3.87
C ALA A 258 -7.44 23.22 2.91
N ALA A 259 -8.43 22.49 2.38
CA ALA A 259 -9.44 23.07 1.52
C ALA A 259 -10.22 24.17 2.25
N GLY A 260 -10.21 25.38 1.69
CA GLY A 260 -10.93 26.53 2.24
C GLY A 260 -10.06 27.37 3.18
N ASN A 261 -10.52 27.61 4.41
CA ASN A 261 -9.74 28.32 5.43
C ASN A 261 -9.19 27.29 6.41
N ASP A 262 -7.88 27.21 6.52
CA ASP A 262 -7.16 26.22 7.34
C ASP A 262 -7.60 26.25 8.81
N HIS A 263 -8.00 27.41 9.32
CA HIS A 263 -8.51 27.55 10.69
C HIS A 263 -9.90 26.91 10.91
N GLU A 264 -10.64 26.63 9.84
CA GLU A 264 -11.98 26.04 9.87
C GLU A 264 -11.98 24.58 9.41
N ASN A 265 -10.88 24.10 8.79
CA ASN A 265 -10.77 22.75 8.23
C ASN A 265 -9.47 22.02 8.66
N LEU A 266 -9.15 22.07 9.95
CA LEU A 266 -7.93 21.46 10.53
C LEU A 266 -7.81 19.95 10.30
N ASN A 267 -8.90 19.26 9.98
CA ASN A 267 -8.83 17.84 9.63
C ASN A 267 -8.34 17.59 8.21
N ASP A 268 -8.36 18.59 7.34
CA ASP A 268 -7.78 18.55 6.00
C ASP A 268 -6.33 19.04 5.99
N GLU A 269 -5.73 19.23 7.17
CA GLU A 269 -4.29 19.40 7.35
C GLU A 269 -3.75 18.13 8.04
N TYR A 270 -2.79 17.44 7.44
CA TYR A 270 -2.32 16.13 7.95
C TYR A 270 -0.94 15.70 7.45
N VAL A 271 -0.34 14.75 8.18
CA VAL A 271 0.87 14.02 7.76
C VAL A 271 0.57 12.52 7.73
N VAL A 272 0.98 11.83 6.68
CA VAL A 272 0.91 10.36 6.59
C VAL A 272 2.28 9.80 6.90
N PHE A 273 2.34 8.91 7.88
CA PHE A 273 3.54 8.15 8.24
C PHE A 273 3.40 6.69 7.79
N GLY A 274 4.51 6.03 7.51
CA GLY A 274 4.54 4.62 7.16
C GLY A 274 5.67 3.85 7.82
N ASN A 275 5.63 2.54 7.65
CA ASN A 275 6.71 1.63 8.03
C ASN A 275 7.21 0.86 6.80
N ASP A 276 8.38 1.26 6.30
CA ASP A 276 9.14 0.60 5.24
C ASP A 276 9.87 -0.66 5.76
N GLY A 277 9.94 -0.82 7.09
CA GLY A 277 10.49 -1.94 7.85
C GLY A 277 9.81 -3.30 7.66
N ASP A 278 10.59 -4.38 7.64
CA ASP A 278 10.13 -5.78 7.73
C ASP A 278 9.62 -6.17 9.14
N GLY A 279 9.81 -5.29 10.12
CA GLY A 279 9.44 -5.50 11.52
C GLY A 279 8.38 -4.53 12.02
N ARG A 280 7.71 -4.89 13.11
CA ARG A 280 6.80 -3.97 13.82
C ARG A 280 7.59 -2.77 14.36
N LEU A 281 7.15 -1.57 14.00
CA LEU A 281 7.76 -0.30 14.41
C LEU A 281 6.97 0.31 15.57
N GLU A 282 7.53 0.19 16.79
CA GLU A 282 6.95 0.75 18.02
C GLU A 282 7.10 2.28 18.04
N LEU A 283 6.01 3.00 17.84
CA LEU A 283 5.97 4.47 17.80
C LEU A 283 5.42 5.08 19.10
N GLY A 284 4.85 4.28 19.99
CA GLY A 284 4.26 4.79 21.24
C GLY A 284 5.24 5.66 22.04
N GLY A 285 4.83 6.90 22.32
CA GLY A 285 5.64 7.89 23.02
C GLY A 285 6.65 8.65 22.16
N TRP A 286 6.75 8.37 20.85
CA TRP A 286 7.48 9.21 19.91
C TRP A 286 6.71 10.51 19.69
N THR A 287 7.42 11.57 19.34
CA THR A 287 6.83 12.89 19.13
C THR A 287 6.96 13.34 17.69
N VAL A 288 5.92 13.99 17.17
CA VAL A 288 5.92 14.72 15.91
C VAL A 288 5.83 16.21 16.23
N GLY A 289 6.64 17.04 15.60
CA GLY A 289 6.56 18.49 15.79
C GLY A 289 7.09 19.29 14.60
N ASP A 290 6.97 20.60 14.71
CA ASP A 290 7.46 21.59 13.74
C ASP A 290 8.56 22.49 14.34
N GLU A 291 9.03 23.47 13.58
CA GLU A 291 10.01 24.45 14.09
C GLU A 291 9.39 25.54 14.98
N ALA A 292 8.07 25.69 14.97
CA ALA A 292 7.34 26.63 15.83
C ALA A 292 7.08 26.07 17.25
N GLY A 293 7.36 24.79 17.48
CA GLY A 293 7.29 24.14 18.79
C GLY A 293 5.95 23.46 19.08
N HIS A 294 5.09 23.27 18.07
CA HIS A 294 3.94 22.38 18.19
C HIS A 294 4.45 20.95 18.37
N THR A 295 3.83 20.19 19.28
CA THR A 295 4.20 18.80 19.50
C THR A 295 2.99 17.89 19.69
N TYR A 296 2.95 16.82 18.92
CA TYR A 296 2.08 15.65 19.09
C TYR A 296 2.88 14.49 19.68
N THR A 297 2.23 13.64 20.47
CA THR A 297 2.84 12.39 20.98
C THR A 297 1.99 11.20 20.56
N PHE A 298 2.60 10.22 19.90
CA PHE A 298 1.92 8.98 19.53
C PHE A 298 1.38 8.27 20.79
N PRO A 299 0.13 7.76 20.77
CA PRO A 299 -0.46 7.08 21.92
C PRO A 299 0.39 5.92 22.42
N GLY A 300 0.38 5.68 23.72
CA GLY A 300 1.12 4.55 24.31
C GLY A 300 0.71 3.22 23.68
N GLY A 301 1.69 2.45 23.22
CA GLY A 301 1.47 1.16 22.56
C GLY A 301 1.14 1.22 21.06
N PHE A 302 1.04 2.42 20.47
CA PHE A 302 0.87 2.58 19.03
C PHE A 302 2.09 2.04 18.28
N ALA A 303 1.86 1.34 17.18
CA ALA A 303 2.91 0.83 16.30
C ALA A 303 2.34 0.59 14.91
N LEU A 304 3.24 0.52 13.94
CA LEU A 304 2.95 0.11 12.58
C LEU A 304 3.56 -1.26 12.32
N GLY A 305 2.77 -2.18 11.77
CA GLY A 305 3.28 -3.39 11.11
C GLY A 305 4.05 -3.04 9.83
N PRO A 306 4.74 -4.01 9.22
CA PRO A 306 5.36 -3.82 7.92
C PRO A 306 4.36 -3.31 6.87
N ASP A 307 4.76 -2.32 6.09
CA ASP A 307 3.95 -1.66 5.05
C ASP A 307 2.68 -0.93 5.54
N GLU A 308 2.43 -0.86 6.85
CA GLU A 308 1.30 -0.12 7.41
C GLU A 308 1.57 1.39 7.39
N THR A 309 0.49 2.16 7.28
CA THR A 309 0.52 3.63 7.33
C THR A 309 -0.47 4.16 8.35
N VAL A 310 -0.23 5.38 8.83
CA VAL A 310 -1.13 6.13 9.68
C VAL A 310 -1.19 7.59 9.26
N THR A 311 -2.39 8.14 9.21
CA THR A 311 -2.62 9.57 8.97
C THR A 311 -2.77 10.31 10.30
N LEU A 312 -1.89 11.26 10.59
CA LEU A 312 -2.04 12.21 11.70
C LEU A 312 -2.70 13.49 11.18
N ARG A 313 -3.98 13.70 11.52
CA ARG A 313 -4.73 14.93 11.21
C ARG A 313 -4.53 15.97 12.31
N THR A 314 -4.39 17.25 11.94
CA THR A 314 -4.19 18.34 12.92
C THR A 314 -5.42 18.59 13.78
N GLY A 315 -6.62 18.47 13.19
CA GLY A 315 -7.87 18.73 13.87
C GLY A 315 -8.29 17.64 14.87
N SER A 316 -9.59 17.59 15.15
CA SER A 316 -10.19 16.71 16.17
C SER A 316 -10.98 15.55 15.56
N GLY A 317 -11.00 14.42 16.26
CA GLY A 317 -11.75 13.23 15.86
C GLY A 317 -11.54 12.07 16.82
N THR A 318 -11.98 10.87 16.41
CA THR A 318 -11.77 9.62 17.15
C THR A 318 -10.66 8.83 16.50
N ASN A 319 -9.61 8.52 17.24
CA ASN A 319 -8.50 7.71 16.74
C ASN A 319 -8.97 6.31 16.30
N THR A 320 -8.43 5.86 15.17
CA THR A 320 -8.54 4.51 14.61
C THR A 320 -7.15 3.88 14.52
N ALA A 321 -7.03 2.70 13.90
CA ALA A 321 -5.72 2.07 13.68
C ALA A 321 -4.86 2.84 12.66
N ASP A 322 -5.51 3.50 11.70
CA ASP A 322 -4.92 4.14 10.52
C ASP A 322 -5.07 5.67 10.51
N THR A 323 -5.82 6.25 11.45
CA THR A 323 -5.99 7.69 11.59
C THR A 323 -5.88 8.12 13.05
N LEU A 324 -5.02 9.11 13.31
CA LEU A 324 -4.85 9.78 14.58
C LEU A 324 -5.23 11.25 14.44
N TYR A 325 -5.71 11.85 15.54
CA TYR A 325 -6.07 13.25 15.62
C TYR A 325 -5.22 13.95 16.66
N TRP A 326 -4.59 15.06 16.28
CA TRP A 326 -3.79 15.88 17.17
C TRP A 326 -4.69 16.61 18.17
N GLY A 327 -5.89 17.01 17.75
CA GLY A 327 -6.80 17.81 18.57
C GLY A 327 -6.30 19.24 18.77
N SER A 328 -5.56 19.77 17.79
CA SER A 328 -5.13 21.16 17.79
C SER A 328 -6.33 22.07 17.51
N ASP A 329 -6.32 23.26 18.11
CA ASP A 329 -7.28 24.34 17.84
C ASP A 329 -6.78 25.31 16.75
N SER A 330 -5.58 25.06 16.21
CA SER A 330 -4.95 25.88 15.16
C SER A 330 -4.17 25.02 14.16
N ALA A 331 -3.96 25.57 12.96
CA ALA A 331 -3.11 24.95 11.95
C ALA A 331 -1.67 24.82 12.46
N VAL A 332 -0.96 23.79 11.99
CA VAL A 332 0.40 23.44 12.42
C VAL A 332 1.38 23.53 11.25
N TRP A 333 1.01 22.99 10.11
CA TRP A 333 1.78 22.84 8.87
C TRP A 333 1.57 24.04 7.94
N ASN A 334 2.62 24.79 7.69
CA ASN A 334 2.53 26.01 6.88
C ASN A 334 2.52 25.73 5.36
N ASN A 335 1.51 26.24 4.64
CA ASN A 335 1.35 26.08 3.18
C ASN A 335 2.54 26.64 2.36
N GLY A 336 3.29 27.60 2.93
CA GLY A 336 4.51 28.15 2.32
C GLY A 336 5.78 27.34 2.55
N GLY A 337 5.67 26.20 3.25
CA GLY A 337 6.77 25.32 3.63
C GLY A 337 6.99 25.27 5.14
N ASP A 338 7.33 24.08 5.64
CA ASP A 338 7.58 23.79 7.05
C ASP A 338 8.48 22.56 7.19
N THR A 339 8.78 22.15 8.42
CA THR A 339 9.57 20.95 8.71
C THR A 339 8.86 20.01 9.66
N VAL A 340 8.59 18.78 9.20
CA VAL A 340 8.19 17.67 10.07
C VAL A 340 9.41 17.12 10.78
N VAL A 341 9.39 17.13 12.11
CA VAL A 341 10.42 16.57 12.98
C VAL A 341 9.84 15.44 13.81
N VAL A 342 10.38 14.22 13.64
CA VAL A 342 10.01 13.08 14.49
C VAL A 342 11.16 12.77 15.45
N SER A 343 10.83 12.61 16.73
CA SER A 343 11.81 12.33 17.77
C SER A 343 11.42 11.14 18.65
N ARG A 344 12.41 10.35 19.05
CA ARG A 344 12.28 9.22 19.98
C ARG A 344 13.13 9.48 21.21
N GLY A 345 12.50 9.62 22.38
CA GLY A 345 13.22 9.90 23.63
C GLY A 345 14.03 11.20 23.62
N GLY A 346 13.62 12.18 22.81
CA GLY A 346 14.31 13.46 22.64
C GLY A 346 15.38 13.46 21.54
N GLU A 347 15.67 12.32 20.92
CA GLU A 347 16.58 12.24 19.76
C GLU A 347 15.77 12.32 18.46
N THR A 348 16.15 13.22 17.55
CA THR A 348 15.53 13.30 16.22
C THR A 348 15.88 12.06 15.40
N VAL A 349 14.86 11.37 14.90
CA VAL A 349 14.98 10.16 14.07
C VAL A 349 14.64 10.44 12.61
N LEU A 350 13.79 11.42 12.33
CA LEU A 350 13.44 11.86 10.98
C LEU A 350 13.25 13.37 10.98
N ARG A 351 13.77 14.03 9.94
CA ARG A 351 13.55 15.44 9.68
C ARG A 351 13.26 15.62 8.19
N TYR A 352 12.13 16.23 7.87
CA TYR A 352 11.70 16.44 6.50
C TYR A 352 11.17 17.86 6.32
N ALA A 353 11.77 18.61 5.39
CA ALA A 353 11.32 19.94 5.01
C ALA A 353 10.70 19.89 3.61
N TYR A 354 9.59 20.59 3.42
CA TYR A 354 8.85 20.70 2.16
C TYR A 354 8.60 22.16 1.79
#